data_AF-A0A9D1WVL1-F1
#
_entry.id   AF-A0A9D1WVL1-F1
#
_cell.length_a   1.000
_cell.length_b   1.000
_cell.length_c   1.000
_cell.angle_alpha   90.00
_cell.angle_beta   90.00
_cell.angle_gamma   90.00
#
_symmetry.space_group_name_H-M   'P 1'
#
loop_
_entity.id
_entity.type
_entity.pdbx_description
1 polymer ?
#
loop_
_entity_poly.entity_id
_entity_poly.type
_entity_poly.pdbx_seq_one_letter_code
_entity_poly.pdbx_strand_id
1 'polypeptide(L)'
;ILGMFVLGALIERWVSINFTPVVSTVQLSEGAYIDWNSLPSGAEGIQTALTQYASGLSLSADKVTTLQDNLNSLIPGFVPLLLTLLCMWLLKKNVSPIIIIIALFIVGIGGHVIGLL
;
A
#
# COMPACT_ATOMS: atom_id res chain seq x y z
N ILE A 1 -13.28 23.87 -16.69
CA ILE A 1 -13.25 22.39 -16.61
C ILE A 1 -11.82 21.84 -16.72
N LEU A 2 -11.03 22.25 -17.72
CA LEU A 2 -9.69 21.72 -17.98
C LEU A 2 -8.72 21.85 -16.79
N GLY A 3 -8.67 23.03 -16.15
CA GLY A 3 -7.74 23.26 -15.03
C GLY A 3 -7.99 22.35 -13.82
N MET A 4 -9.26 22.03 -13.52
CA MET A 4 -9.62 21.13 -12.42
C MET A 4 -9.21 19.69 -12.72
N PHE A 5 -9.31 19.26 -13.98
CA PHE A 5 -8.88 17.92 -14.42
C PHE A 5 -7.36 17.76 -14.36
N VAL A 6 -6.62 18.78 -14.82
CA VAL A 6 -5.15 18.79 -14.78
C VAL A 6 -4.64 18.73 -13.34
N LEU A 7 -5.26 19.47 -12.41
CA LEU A 7 -4.93 19.42 -10.99
C LEU A 7 -5.12 18.02 -10.40
N GLY A 8 -6.25 17.37 -10.69
CA GLY A 8 -6.52 16.00 -10.24
C GLY A 8 -5.47 14.99 -10.73
N ALA A 9 -5.16 15.00 -12.04
CA ALA A 9 -4.17 14.10 -12.62
C ALA A 9 -2.73 14.37 -12.13
N LEU A 10 -2.40 15.62 -11.81
CA LEU A 10 -1.11 15.99 -11.23
C LEU A 10 -0.97 15.44 -9.80
N ILE A 11 -2.01 15.56 -8.98
CA ILE A 11 -1.99 15.07 -7.59
C ILE A 11 -1.69 13.56 -7.56
N GLU A 12 -2.41 12.78 -8.37
CA GLU A 12 -2.21 11.34 -8.52
C GLU A 12 -0.79 10.93 -8.90
N ARG A 13 -0.15 11.73 -9.74
CA ARG A 13 1.13 11.38 -10.35
C ARG A 13 2.35 11.89 -9.57
N TRP A 14 2.17 12.92 -8.75
CA TRP A 14 3.26 13.58 -8.02
C TRP A 14 3.19 13.40 -6.49
N VAL A 15 2.04 12.97 -5.95
CA VAL A 15 1.89 12.69 -4.51
C VAL A 15 1.78 11.19 -4.31
N SER A 16 2.83 10.58 -3.76
CA SER A 16 2.84 9.17 -3.37
C SER A 16 2.84 9.07 -1.84
N ILE A 17 1.83 8.39 -1.30
CA ILE A 17 1.71 8.09 0.13
C ILE A 17 1.42 6.59 0.22
N ASN A 18 2.37 5.83 0.77
CA ASN A 18 2.23 4.40 0.97
C ASN A 18 2.03 4.16 2.46
N PHE A 19 0.81 3.82 2.87
CA PHE A 19 0.60 3.35 4.23
C PHE A 19 1.09 1.91 4.33
N THR A 20 1.96 1.65 5.30
CA THR A 20 2.53 0.34 5.60
C THR A 20 1.76 -0.54 6.61
N PRO A 21 0.62 -0.15 7.25
CA PRO A 21 -0.03 -1.01 8.23
C PRO A 21 -0.67 -2.20 7.53
N VAL A 22 -0.21 -3.39 7.93
CA VAL A 22 -0.82 -4.66 7.58
C VAL A 22 -2.09 -4.83 8.42
N VAL A 23 -3.26 -4.76 7.78
CA VAL A 23 -4.55 -4.85 8.49
C VAL A 23 -5.18 -6.23 8.38
N SER A 24 -4.82 -7.01 7.38
CA SER A 24 -5.23 -8.40 7.30
C SER A 24 -4.17 -9.23 6.58
N THR A 25 -3.52 -10.10 7.34
CA THR A 25 -2.85 -11.26 6.76
C THR A 25 -3.95 -12.26 6.44
N VAL A 26 -4.21 -12.49 5.15
CA VAL A 26 -5.15 -13.52 4.72
C VAL A 26 -4.34 -14.77 4.45
N GLN A 27 -4.61 -15.83 5.23
CA GLN A 27 -4.09 -17.17 4.97
C GLN A 27 -4.52 -17.59 3.56
N LEU A 28 -3.58 -17.90 2.67
CA LEU A 28 -3.92 -18.44 1.35
C LEU A 28 -4.62 -19.79 1.51
N SER A 29 -5.62 -20.07 0.67
CA SER A 29 -6.27 -21.38 0.64
C SER A 29 -5.25 -22.47 0.32
N GLU A 30 -5.43 -23.65 0.93
CA GLU A 30 -4.66 -24.87 0.64
C GLU A 30 -4.51 -25.07 -0.88
N GLY A 31 -3.27 -25.04 -1.38
CA GLY A 31 -2.95 -25.16 -2.82
C GLY A 31 -2.55 -23.88 -3.56
N ALA A 32 -2.53 -22.71 -2.90
CA ALA A 32 -2.01 -21.45 -3.49
C ALA A 32 -0.57 -21.11 -3.06
N TYR A 33 0.03 -21.94 -2.19
CA TYR A 33 1.40 -21.81 -1.70
C TYR A 33 2.16 -23.14 -1.79
N ILE A 34 3.49 -23.05 -1.82
CA ILE A 34 4.39 -24.20 -1.84
C ILE A 34 4.42 -24.82 -0.45
N ASP A 35 3.98 -26.07 -0.34
CA ASP A 35 3.94 -26.80 0.93
C ASP A 35 5.29 -27.44 1.20
N TRP A 36 6.18 -26.68 1.85
CA TRP A 36 7.59 -27.06 2.08
C TRP A 36 7.78 -28.36 2.87
N ASN A 37 6.76 -28.80 3.62
CA ASN A 37 6.77 -30.07 4.34
C ASN A 37 6.56 -31.30 3.43
N SER A 38 6.03 -31.08 2.22
CA SER A 38 5.76 -32.14 1.23
C SER A 38 6.89 -32.33 0.22
N LEU A 39 7.91 -31.47 0.24
CA LEU A 39 9.00 -31.48 -0.73
C LEU A 39 10.13 -32.46 -0.33
N PRO A 40 10.74 -33.16 -1.30
CA PRO A 40 11.88 -34.04 -1.04
C PRO A 40 13.11 -33.25 -0.57
N SER A 41 13.79 -33.74 0.47
CA SER A 41 14.97 -33.08 1.04
C SER A 41 16.17 -33.09 0.08
N GLY A 42 16.74 -31.92 -0.22
CA GLY A 42 17.94 -31.78 -1.06
C GLY A 42 17.72 -30.92 -2.30
N ALA A 43 18.56 -31.08 -3.33
CA ALA A 43 18.51 -30.28 -4.56
C ALA A 43 17.20 -30.47 -5.36
N GLU A 44 16.58 -31.65 -5.27
CA GLU A 44 15.31 -31.96 -5.95
C GLU A 44 14.12 -31.17 -5.38
N GLY A 45 14.08 -30.94 -4.06
CA GLY A 45 13.05 -30.11 -3.40
C GLY A 45 13.13 -28.64 -3.81
N ILE A 46 14.34 -28.13 -4.00
CA ILE A 46 14.57 -26.77 -4.51
C ILE A 46 14.09 -26.67 -5.95
N GLN A 47 14.39 -27.66 -6.80
CA GLN A 47 13.92 -27.68 -8.19
C GLN A 47 12.40 -27.72 -8.31
N THR A 48 11.73 -28.51 -7.46
CA THR A 48 10.26 -28.59 -7.42
C THR A 48 9.61 -27.32 -6.86
N ALA A 49 10.22 -26.67 -5.87
CA ALA A 49 9.78 -25.37 -5.39
C ALA A 49 9.90 -24.27 -6.48
N LEU A 50 10.98 -24.28 -7.28
CA LEU A 50 11.14 -23.32 -8.38
C LEU A 50 10.14 -23.56 -9.53
N THR A 51 9.85 -24.82 -9.88
CA THR A 51 8.83 -25.11 -10.91
C THR A 51 7.42 -24.79 -10.42
N GLN A 52 7.12 -25.02 -9.15
CA GLN A 52 5.86 -24.61 -8.52
C GLN A 52 5.74 -23.08 -8.47
N TYR A 53 6.81 -22.36 -8.14
CA TYR A 53 6.83 -20.90 -8.21
C TYR A 53 6.62 -20.38 -9.64
N ALA A 54 7.25 -21.02 -10.64
CA ALA A 54 7.05 -20.69 -12.05
C ALA A 54 5.60 -20.94 -12.52
N SER A 55 4.88 -21.87 -11.89
CA SER A 55 3.45 -22.11 -12.14
C SER A 55 2.51 -21.11 -11.46
N GLY A 56 3.06 -20.12 -10.75
CA GLY A 56 2.31 -19.03 -10.10
C GLY A 56 1.94 -19.29 -8.65
N LEU A 57 2.49 -20.33 -8.02
CA LEU A 57 2.31 -20.59 -6.59
C LEU A 57 3.23 -19.69 -5.76
N SER A 58 2.70 -19.21 -4.63
CA SER A 58 3.46 -18.36 -3.72
C SER A 58 4.45 -19.18 -2.87
N LEU A 59 5.61 -18.60 -2.56
CA LEU A 59 6.62 -19.23 -1.70
C LEU A 59 6.24 -19.17 -0.20
N SER A 60 5.20 -18.40 0.15
CA SER A 60 4.73 -18.17 1.51
C SER A 60 3.21 -18.33 1.58
N ALA A 61 2.72 -19.03 2.61
CA ALA A 61 1.29 -19.22 2.86
C ALA A 61 0.55 -17.92 3.19
N ASP A 62 1.29 -16.88 3.56
CA ASP A 62 0.76 -15.58 3.91
C ASP A 62 0.85 -14.62 2.72
N LYS A 63 -0.29 -14.24 2.15
CA LYS A 63 -0.37 -13.02 1.34
C LYS A 63 -0.77 -11.90 2.26
N VAL A 64 0.23 -11.11 2.63
CA VAL A 64 0.03 -9.83 3.27
C VAL A 64 -0.75 -8.95 2.30
N THR A 65 -2.05 -8.82 2.51
CA THR A 65 -2.87 -7.80 1.83
C THR A 65 -2.96 -6.61 2.77
N THR A 66 -2.32 -5.50 2.41
CA THR A 66 -2.49 -4.28 3.18
C THR A 66 -3.86 -3.66 2.89
N LEU A 67 -4.41 -2.81 3.77
CA LEU A 67 -5.61 -2.02 3.43
C LEU A 67 -5.36 -1.15 2.19
N GLN A 68 -4.12 -0.69 2.04
CA GLN A 68 -3.65 0.10 0.92
C GLN A 68 -3.80 -0.67 -0.40
N ASP A 69 -3.46 -1.95 -0.44
CA ASP A 69 -3.60 -2.78 -1.66
C ASP A 69 -5.06 -2.95 -2.06
N ASN A 70 -5.95 -3.15 -1.09
CA ASN A 70 -7.39 -3.23 -1.34
C ASN A 70 -7.91 -1.88 -1.85
N LEU A 71 -7.59 -0.77 -1.18
CA LEU A 71 -8.04 0.56 -1.61
C LEU A 71 -7.47 0.94 -2.98
N ASN A 72 -6.19 0.71 -3.24
CA ASN A 72 -5.56 1.01 -4.53
C ASN A 72 -6.13 0.15 -5.66
N SER A 73 -6.55 -1.08 -5.38
CA SER A 73 -7.21 -1.94 -6.36
C SER A 73 -8.61 -1.42 -6.73
N LEU A 74 -9.31 -0.75 -5.81
CA LEU A 74 -10.61 -0.12 -6.09
C LEU A 74 -10.45 1.26 -6.74
N ILE A 75 -9.59 2.11 -6.16
CA ILE A 75 -9.31 3.47 -6.61
C ILE A 75 -7.82 3.75 -6.40
N PRO A 76 -6.98 3.67 -7.45
CA PRO A 76 -5.61 4.16 -7.35
C PRO A 76 -5.68 5.66 -7.03
N GLY A 77 -4.99 6.10 -5.98
CA GLY A 77 -4.92 7.52 -5.64
C GLY A 77 -5.83 8.06 -4.55
N PHE A 78 -6.61 7.20 -3.91
CA PHE A 78 -7.59 7.66 -2.93
C PHE A 78 -6.98 8.50 -1.78
N VAL A 79 -5.82 8.08 -1.28
CA VAL A 79 -5.11 8.74 -0.17
C VAL A 79 -4.66 10.17 -0.51
N PRO A 80 -3.91 10.42 -1.59
CA PRO A 80 -3.52 11.79 -1.95
C PRO A 80 -4.74 12.68 -2.23
N LEU A 81 -5.82 12.16 -2.82
CA LEU A 81 -7.06 12.92 -2.99
C LEU A 81 -7.67 13.34 -1.66
N LEU A 82 -7.78 12.43 -0.68
CA LEU A 82 -8.32 12.73 0.65
C LEU A 82 -7.47 13.80 1.34
N LEU A 83 -6.13 13.72 1.23
CA LEU A 83 -5.24 14.74 1.75
C LEU A 83 -5.51 16.12 1.11
N THR A 84 -5.73 16.19 -0.21
CA THR A 84 -6.03 17.48 -0.87
C THR A 84 -7.38 18.06 -0.43
N LEU A 85 -8.41 17.21 -0.25
CA LEU A 85 -9.70 17.63 0.30
C LEU A 85 -9.55 18.14 1.74
N LEU A 86 -8.76 17.45 2.55
CA LEU A 86 -8.46 17.85 3.94
C LEU A 86 -7.73 19.20 3.98
N CYS A 87 -6.72 19.41 3.13
CA CYS A 87 -6.01 20.68 3.02
C CYS A 87 -6.95 21.82 2.58
N MET A 88 -7.78 21.61 1.55
CA MET A 88 -8.77 22.61 1.13
C MET A 88 -9.78 22.93 2.23
N TRP A 89 -10.20 21.92 2.99
CA TRP A 89 -11.10 22.10 4.12
C TRP A 89 -10.45 22.90 5.27
N LEU A 90 -9.17 22.63 5.59
CA LEU A 90 -8.41 23.40 6.58
C LEU A 90 -8.23 24.86 6.15
N LEU A 91 -7.96 25.11 4.86
CA LEU A 91 -7.88 26.47 4.33
C LEU A 91 -9.22 27.21 4.45
N LYS A 92 -10.36 26.52 4.24
CA LYS A 92 -11.70 27.10 4.45
C LYS A 92 -11.97 27.47 5.92
N LYS A 93 -11.26 26.87 6.86
CA LYS A 93 -11.31 27.19 8.31
C LYS A 93 -10.36 28.33 8.71
N ASN A 94 -9.79 29.07 7.76
CA ASN A 94 -8.76 30.10 8.00
C ASN A 94 -7.47 29.57 8.64
N VAL A 95 -7.15 28.29 8.46
CA VAL A 95 -5.85 27.76 8.89
C VAL A 95 -4.78 28.26 7.93
N SER A 96 -3.72 28.85 8.46
CA SER A 96 -2.60 29.32 7.65
C SER A 96 -1.88 28.15 6.97
N PRO A 97 -1.48 28.28 5.68
CA PRO A 97 -0.70 27.27 4.97
C PRO A 97 0.57 26.82 5.70
N ILE A 98 1.20 27.73 6.45
CA ILE A 98 2.41 27.43 7.24
C ILE A 98 2.12 26.37 8.31
N ILE A 99 0.97 26.49 8.98
CA ILE A 99 0.56 25.52 10.02
C ILE A 99 0.27 24.16 9.38
N ILE A 100 -0.32 24.14 8.19
CA ILE A 100 -0.60 22.89 7.46
C ILE A 100 0.71 22.17 7.14
N ILE A 101 1.72 22.87 6.64
CA ILE A 101 3.03 22.28 6.33
C ILE A 101 3.68 21.70 7.59
N ILE A 102 3.68 22.45 8.70
CA ILE A 102 4.24 21.98 9.98
C ILE A 102 3.50 20.74 10.49
N ALA A 103 2.16 20.75 10.43
CA ALA A 103 1.34 19.62 10.83
C ALA A 103 1.65 18.37 9.99
N LEU A 104 1.78 18.51 8.67
CA LEU A 104 2.13 17.40 7.78
C LEU A 104 3.53 16.83 8.07
N PHE A 105 4.49 17.69 8.42
CA PHE A 105 5.82 17.24 8.84
C PHE A 105 5.76 16.41 10.12
N ILE A 106 5.03 16.87 11.13
CA ILE A 106 4.87 16.16 12.40
C ILE A 106 4.15 14.82 12.17
N VAL A 107 3.08 14.81 11.37
CA VAL A 107 2.34 13.59 11.02
C VAL A 107 3.21 12.62 10.23
N GLY A 108 4.03 13.10 9.29
CA GLY A 108 4.94 12.26 8.51
C GLY A 108 6.00 11.60 9.39
N ILE A 109 6.64 12.37 10.28
CA ILE A 109 7.63 11.81 11.22
C ILE A 109 6.97 10.84 12.19
N GLY A 110 5.83 11.20 12.78
CA GLY A 110 5.10 10.34 13.71
C GLY A 110 4.62 9.05 13.05
N GLY A 111 4.06 9.14 11.84
CA GLY A 111 3.62 8.00 11.06
C GLY A 111 4.77 7.06 10.69
N HIS A 112 5.93 7.61 10.33
CA HIS A 112 7.12 6.81 10.04
C HIS A 112 7.64 6.08 11.29
N VAL A 113 7.69 6.76 12.43
CA VAL A 113 8.14 6.17 13.71
C VAL A 113 7.21 5.04 14.18
N ILE A 114 5.90 5.15 13.91
CA ILE A 114 4.90 4.14 14.29
C ILE A 114 4.81 3.00 13.24
N GLY A 115 5.53 3.12 12.11
CA GLY A 115 5.48 2.13 11.01
C GLY A 115 4.15 2.14 10.25
N LEU A 116 3.46 3.27 10.24
CA LEU A 116 2.22 3.52 9.49
C LEU A 116 2.48 4.12 8.10
N LEU A 117 3.59 4.84 7.90
CA LEU A 117 3.99 5.55 6.68
C LEU A 117 5.43 5.24 6.27
#